data_AF-A0A0G3XBN7-F1
#
_entry.id   AF-A0A0G3XBN7-F1
#
_cell.length_a   1.000
_cell.length_b   1.000
_cell.length_c   1.000
_cell.angle_alpha   90.00
_cell.angle_beta   90.00
_cell.angle_gamma   90.00
#
_symmetry.space_group_name_H-M   'P 1'
#
loop_
_entity.id
_entity.type
_entity.pdbx_description
1 polymer ?
#
loop_
_entity_poly.entity_id
_entity_poly.type
_entity_poly.pdbx_seq_one_letter_code
_entity_poly.pdbx_strand_id
1 'polypeptide(L)'
;MIKLIRIEVCGPRALALYFSDGSHGEWSAEQILAHDTVLTRPLEREAYFRRAFIEAGALAWPNGLDFSARSLHEELARANKLKSAHAA
;
A
#
# COMPACT_ATOMS: atom_id res chain seq x y z
N MET A 1 17.19 -0.13 -4.69
CA MET A 1 15.80 -0.51 -5.05
C MET A 1 14.97 -0.47 -3.78
N ILE A 2 13.88 0.30 -3.76
CA ILE A 2 13.01 0.41 -2.58
C ILE A 2 12.05 -0.79 -2.53
N LYS A 3 11.82 -1.32 -1.32
CA LYS A 3 10.93 -2.46 -1.06
C LYS A 3 9.98 -2.11 0.09
N LEU A 4 8.79 -2.69 0.11
CA LEU A 4 7.98 -2.78 1.31
C LEU A 4 8.58 -3.84 2.24
N ILE A 5 8.75 -3.47 3.51
CA ILE A 5 9.28 -4.36 4.55
C ILE A 5 8.23 -4.69 5.62
N ARG A 6 7.18 -3.86 5.73
CA ARG A 6 6.02 -4.08 6.61
C ARG A 6 4.81 -3.36 6.04
N ILE A 7 3.64 -3.96 6.24
CA ILE A 7 2.33 -3.34 6.01
C ILE A 7 1.45 -3.57 7.23
N GLU A 8 0.56 -2.63 7.51
CA GLU A 8 -0.43 -2.76 8.59
C GLU A 8 -1.78 -2.23 8.12
N VAL A 9 -2.85 -2.95 8.42
CA VAL A 9 -4.21 -2.46 8.15
C VAL A 9 -4.58 -1.42 9.21
N CYS A 10 -4.71 -0.16 8.79
CA CYS A 10 -5.07 0.96 9.67
C CYS A 10 -6.47 1.54 9.39
N GLY A 11 -7.20 0.98 8.41
CA GLY A 11 -8.59 1.32 8.14
C GLY A 11 -9.24 0.34 7.16
N PRO A 12 -10.54 0.50 6.84
CA PRO A 12 -11.27 -0.44 5.99
C PRO A 12 -10.65 -0.65 4.60
N ARG A 13 -9.99 0.40 4.09
CA ARG A 13 -9.34 0.50 2.77
C ARG A 13 -8.01 1.25 2.85
N ALA A 14 -7.35 1.18 4.00
CA ALA A 14 -6.10 1.91 4.25
C ALA A 14 -5.03 1.00 4.84
N LEU A 15 -3.79 1.22 4.40
CA LEU A 15 -2.60 0.52 4.86
C LEU A 15 -1.54 1.51 5.30
N ALA A 16 -0.94 1.29 6.47
CA ALA A 16 0.35 1.88 6.81
C ALA A 16 1.44 1.07 6.10
N LEU A 17 2.24 1.76 5.30
CA LEU A 17 3.31 1.18 4.50
C LEU A 17 4.66 1.58 5.09
N TYR A 18 5.57 0.62 5.26
CA TYR A 18 6.93 0.85 5.72
C TYR A 18 7.92 0.37 4.66
N PHE A 19 8.83 1.25 4.27
CA PHE A 19 9.76 1.02 3.18
C PHE A 19 11.18 0.74 3.69
N SER A 20 11.98 0.09 2.84
CA SER A 20 13.35 -0.32 3.15
C SER A 20 14.34 0.84 3.39
N ASP A 21 13.99 2.07 3.01
CA ASP A 21 14.78 3.28 3.26
C ASP A 21 14.43 3.97 4.59
N GLY A 22 13.56 3.34 5.40
CA GLY A 22 13.09 3.87 6.67
C GLY A 22 11.94 4.87 6.54
N SER A 23 11.49 5.19 5.32
CA SER A 23 10.28 5.99 5.15
C SER A 23 9.03 5.15 5.43
N HIS A 24 7.94 5.82 5.82
CA HIS A 24 6.64 5.21 6.00
C HIS A 24 5.52 6.20 5.67
N GLY A 25 4.32 5.69 5.39
CA GLY A 25 3.16 6.52 5.13
C GLY A 25 1.85 5.74 5.04
N GLU A 26 0.74 6.44 5.19
CA GLU A 26 -0.60 5.86 5.04
C GLU A 26 -1.05 5.95 3.59
N TRP A 27 -1.34 4.80 3.00
CA TRP A 27 -1.88 4.65 1.66
C TRP A 27 -3.36 4.25 1.71
N SER A 28 -4.15 4.80 0.80
CA SER A 28 -5.59 4.55 0.70
C SER A 28 -5.93 3.96 -0.66
N ALA A 29 -6.70 2.88 -0.65
CA ALA A 29 -7.15 2.23 -1.88
C ALA A 29 -8.31 2.95 -2.58
N GLU A 30 -8.86 4.03 -2.02
CA GLU A 30 -10.03 4.71 -2.58
C GLU A 30 -9.82 5.16 -4.03
N GLN A 31 -8.61 5.62 -4.37
CA GLN A 31 -8.29 6.04 -5.74
C GLN A 31 -8.33 4.87 -6.74
N ILE A 32 -7.80 3.71 -6.36
CA ILE A 32 -7.81 2.53 -7.25
C ILE A 32 -9.18 1.87 -7.31
N LEU A 33 -9.95 1.93 -6.22
CA LEU A 33 -11.31 1.39 -6.16
C LEU A 33 -12.26 2.18 -7.07
N ALA A 34 -12.04 3.49 -7.23
CA ALA A 34 -12.81 4.33 -8.13
C ALA A 34 -12.73 3.89 -9.61
N HIS A 35 -11.73 3.10 -10.00
CA HIS A 35 -11.61 2.56 -11.36
C HIS A 35 -12.50 1.35 -11.64
N ASP A 36 -13.10 0.72 -10.62
CA ASP A 36 -14.01 -0.44 -10.74
C ASP A 36 -13.57 -1.52 -11.74
N THR A 37 -12.32 -1.99 -11.60
CA THR A 37 -11.79 -3.08 -12.42
C THR A 37 -12.09 -4.44 -11.80
N VAL A 38 -11.96 -5.50 -12.60
CA VAL A 38 -12.08 -6.90 -12.13
C VAL A 38 -11.15 -7.19 -10.94
N LEU A 39 -9.94 -6.59 -10.92
CA LEU A 39 -8.97 -6.80 -9.86
C LEU A 39 -9.23 -5.95 -8.61
N THR A 40 -9.89 -4.79 -8.73
CA THR A 40 -10.15 -3.88 -7.60
C THR A 40 -11.46 -4.18 -6.89
N ARG A 41 -12.48 -4.73 -7.57
CA ARG A 41 -13.78 -5.09 -6.97
C ARG A 41 -13.69 -5.89 -5.66
N PRO A 42 -12.84 -6.94 -5.56
CA PRO A 42 -12.73 -7.69 -4.30
C PRO A 42 -12.27 -6.84 -3.12
N LEU A 43 -11.46 -5.80 -3.36
CA LEU A 43 -10.89 -4.94 -2.32
C LEU A 43 -11.94 -4.00 -1.68
N GLU A 44 -13.13 -3.85 -2.27
CA GLU A 44 -14.23 -3.10 -1.62
C GLU A 44 -14.69 -3.75 -0.32
N ARG A 45 -14.54 -5.08 -0.22
CA ARG A 45 -14.87 -5.85 0.98
C ARG A 45 -13.69 -5.80 1.94
N GLU A 46 -13.88 -5.20 3.11
CA GLU A 46 -12.82 -5.08 4.12
C GLU A 46 -12.16 -6.43 4.45
N ALA A 47 -12.95 -7.51 4.59
CA ALA A 47 -12.43 -8.85 4.87
C ALA A 47 -11.47 -9.36 3.79
N TYR A 48 -11.68 -8.97 2.52
CA TYR A 48 -10.76 -9.30 1.44
C TYR A 48 -9.57 -8.35 1.39
N PHE A 49 -9.81 -7.05 1.58
CA PHE A 49 -8.76 -6.03 1.63
C PHE A 49 -7.69 -6.36 2.68
N ARG A 50 -8.10 -6.84 3.86
CA ARG A 50 -7.22 -7.29 4.96
C ARG A 50 -6.28 -8.45 4.62
N ARG A 51 -6.48 -9.10 3.48
CA ARG A 51 -5.62 -10.18 2.98
C ARG A 51 -4.39 -9.66 2.22
N ALA A 52 -4.15 -8.34 2.24
CA ALA A 52 -2.94 -7.73 1.71
C ALA A 52 -1.69 -8.39 2.32
N PHE A 53 -0.67 -8.62 1.49
CA PHE A 53 0.61 -9.18 1.91
C PHE A 53 1.75 -8.56 1.11
N ILE A 54 2.99 -8.84 1.53
CA ILE A 54 4.18 -8.45 0.79
C ILE A 54 4.68 -9.65 -0.03
N GLU A 55 4.81 -9.47 -1.34
CA GLU A 55 5.41 -10.45 -2.24
C GLU A 55 6.59 -9.81 -2.97
N ALA A 56 7.78 -10.39 -2.83
CA ALA A 56 9.02 -9.86 -3.43
C ALA A 56 9.31 -8.37 -3.14
N GLY A 57 8.76 -7.82 -2.05
CA GLY A 57 8.87 -6.41 -1.67
C GLY A 57 7.82 -5.49 -2.29
N ALA A 58 6.81 -6.02 -2.98
CA ALA A 58 5.64 -5.31 -3.48
C ALA A 58 4.41 -5.57 -2.60
N LEU A 59 3.40 -4.70 -2.69
CA LEU A 59 2.10 -4.90 -2.04
C LEU A 59 1.25 -5.79 -2.94
N ALA A 60 0.67 -6.87 -2.42
CA ALA A 60 -0.10 -7.83 -3.20
C ALA A 60 -1.39 -8.29 -2.51
N TRP A 61 -2.33 -8.79 -3.32
CA TRP A 61 -3.55 -9.49 -2.88
C TRP A 61 -3.70 -10.87 -3.54
N PRO A 62 -4.49 -11.79 -2.95
CA PRO A 62 -4.60 -13.18 -3.44
C PRO A 62 -5.19 -13.35 -4.84
N ASN A 63 -5.78 -12.32 -5.43
CA ASN A 63 -6.25 -12.30 -6.82
C ASN A 63 -5.16 -11.89 -7.83
N GLY A 64 -3.91 -11.71 -7.38
CA GLY A 64 -2.79 -11.32 -8.23
C GLY A 64 -2.69 -9.83 -8.53
N LEU A 65 -3.50 -8.98 -7.87
CA LEU A 65 -3.30 -7.53 -7.91
C LEU A 65 -2.07 -7.18 -7.08
N ASP A 66 -1.12 -6.47 -7.68
CA ASP A 66 0.07 -5.98 -7.01
C ASP A 66 0.39 -4.52 -7.33
N PHE A 67 1.15 -3.89 -6.43
CA PHE A 67 1.72 -2.56 -6.61
C PHE A 67 3.17 -2.57 -6.20
N SER A 68 4.04 -2.08 -7.09
CA SER A 68 5.46 -1.94 -6.79
C SER A 68 5.68 -0.96 -5.63
N ALA A 69 6.62 -1.26 -4.74
CA ALA A 69 6.99 -0.37 -3.65
C ALA A 69 7.45 1.01 -4.15
N ARG A 70 8.11 1.07 -5.32
CA ARG A 70 8.52 2.34 -5.94
C ARG A 70 7.31 3.22 -6.26
N SER A 71 6.30 2.66 -6.92
CA SER A 71 5.09 3.40 -7.30
C SER A 71 4.35 3.95 -6.09
N LEU A 72 4.20 3.14 -5.04
CA LEU A 72 3.56 3.54 -3.79
C LEU A 72 4.36 4.63 -3.07
N HIS A 73 5.69 4.48 -3.01
CA HIS A 73 6.56 5.49 -2.42
C HIS A 73 6.49 6.82 -3.17
N GLU A 74 6.57 6.80 -4.51
CA GLU A 74 6.45 8.01 -5.34
C GLU A 74 5.07 8.68 -5.22
N GLU A 75 4.00 7.90 -5.11
CA GLU A 75 2.65 8.40 -4.83
C GLU A 75 2.59 9.13 -3.49
N LEU A 76 3.07 8.50 -2.41
CA LEU A 76 3.08 9.10 -1.08
C LEU A 76 4.01 10.32 -1.01
N ALA A 77 5.15 10.29 -1.70
CA ALA A 77 6.07 11.43 -1.79
C ALA A 77 5.39 12.64 -2.44
N ARG A 78 4.75 12.45 -3.60
CA ARG A 78 4.01 13.51 -4.32
C ARG A 78 2.85 14.07 -3.49
N ALA A 79 2.23 13.23 -2.66
CA ALA A 79 1.15 13.63 -1.77
C ALA A 79 1.64 14.26 -0.45
N ASN A 80 2.96 14.40 -0.23
CA ASN A 80 3.56 14.81 1.06
C ASN A 80 3.10 13.95 2.25
N LYS A 81 2.90 12.64 2.02
CA LYS A 81 2.44 11.66 3.02
C LYS A 81 3.55 10.76 3.55
N LEU A 82 4.76 10.84 2.98
CA LEU A 82 5.92 10.13 3.51
C LEU A 82 6.47 10.83 4.75
N LYS A 83 6.68 10.04 5.79
CA LYS A 83 7.42 10.40 6.99
C LYS A 83 8.73 9.62 6.96
N SER A 84 9.84 10.27 7.29
CA SER A 84 11.12 9.58 7.47
C SER A 84 11.24 9.11 8.91
N ALA A 85 11.85 7.95 9.14
CA ALA A 85 12.18 7.48 10.50
C ALA A 85 13.24 8.34 11.21
N HIS A 86 13.83 9.35 10.55
CA HIS A 86 14.75 10.28 11.19
C HIS A 86 14.01 11.53 11.69
N ALA A 87 13.35 11.38 12.84
CA ALA A 87 12.95 12.50 13.68
C ALA A 87 13.26 12.14 15.14
N ALA A 88 14.20 12.90 15.71
CA ALA A 88 14.81 12.84 17.05
C ALA A 88 16.01 11.90 17.21
#